data_AF-M5JKV8-F1
#
_entry.id   AF-M5JKV8-F1
#
_cell.length_a   1.000
_cell.length_b   1.000
_cell.length_c   1.000
_cell.angle_alpha   90.00
_cell.angle_beta   90.00
_cell.angle_gamma   90.00
#
_symmetry.space_group_name_H-M   'P 1'
#
loop_
_entity.id
_entity.type
_entity.pdbx_description
1 polymer ?
#
loop_
_entity_poly.entity_id
_entity_poly.type
_entity_poly.pdbx_seq_one_letter_code
_entity_poly.pdbx_strand_id
1 'polypeptide(L)'
;MATTPKYGWPLPDGEAIQIAEINKIADALSAIDGTFSSFEQAYTTHTHAFADLTGKPTTIAGYGITDAMTTQEVMDTADLIVASLRDGVAPTLDTLKKLAAAIKNDPKFHETVAAADALRVAVDAAQSFTLAQKAQGRANINAVGTDEKGRAGGVAPLGSDAKVPVAYLPPMDYLPLAGGKVSGQVDVRSGTKAAQAFPFALGWTDTAYSIWKAVLETNGDLTFAGYNGDNGVWMQSPLTLKRGGGIKVTGNVEAGASGILEGNGNVWGSIWGTNLWNYLNGAGTLLGAAAYPRRSDGAKIVFNWSGQGGQPTWLWGGSDGYNMYVYNPANFSVNWANSAGNANTVGGWSQATIADQLNWRVSDTRFAGYIEHPSTTKGVWQQSSGYVVTGIYRVDNDRYAFGTRQPQIYIPNVGWRALGAW
;
A
#
# COMPACT_ATOMS: atom_id res chain seq x y z
N MET A 1 60.32 114.24 -140.34
CA MET A 1 61.30 115.36 -140.16
C MET A 1 62.71 114.99 -140.67
N ALA A 2 63.01 115.38 -141.91
CA ALA A 2 64.36 115.60 -142.41
C ALA A 2 64.64 117.10 -142.39
N THR A 3 65.85 117.57 -142.26
CA THR A 3 66.30 118.81 -142.90
C THR A 3 67.73 118.57 -143.17
N THR A 4 68.11 119.05 -144.31
CA THR A 4 69.43 119.58 -144.59
C THR A 4 70.64 118.74 -144.16
N PRO A 5 71.37 118.27 -145.17
CA PRO A 5 72.68 117.61 -145.06
C PRO A 5 73.85 118.42 -144.51
N LYS A 6 73.67 119.33 -143.56
CA LYS A 6 74.84 119.89 -142.88
C LYS A 6 74.56 120.36 -141.49
N TYR A 7 73.33 120.65 -141.16
CA TYR A 7 72.99 120.73 -139.74
C TYR A 7 71.96 119.74 -139.34
N GLY A 8 71.36 119.05 -140.29
CA GLY A 8 70.40 118.04 -139.93
C GLY A 8 69.24 118.65 -139.14
N TRP A 9 68.57 119.73 -139.58
CA TRP A 9 67.39 120.27 -138.86
C TRP A 9 66.17 119.41 -139.14
N PRO A 10 64.96 119.78 -138.75
CA PRO A 10 63.83 118.92 -139.06
C PRO A 10 62.68 119.69 -139.79
N LEU A 11 62.17 119.14 -140.90
CA LEU A 11 61.06 119.67 -141.69
C LEU A 11 59.73 119.15 -141.13
N PRO A 12 58.82 120.06 -140.76
CA PRO A 12 57.52 119.71 -140.23
C PRO A 12 56.68 118.94 -141.23
N ASP A 13 55.94 117.99 -140.67
CA ASP A 13 55.68 116.69 -141.25
C ASP A 13 54.16 116.50 -141.35
N GLY A 14 53.64 116.44 -142.57
CA GLY A 14 52.20 116.28 -142.84
C GLY A 14 51.67 114.92 -142.41
N GLU A 15 52.53 113.91 -142.29
CA GLU A 15 52.19 112.64 -141.66
C GLU A 15 51.92 112.84 -140.16
N ALA A 16 52.52 113.84 -139.50
CA ALA A 16 52.38 114.01 -138.05
C ALA A 16 50.95 114.36 -137.59
N ILE A 17 50.15 115.06 -138.40
CA ILE A 17 48.77 115.42 -138.02
C ILE A 17 47.84 114.21 -138.16
N GLN A 18 47.95 113.44 -139.25
CA GLN A 18 47.15 112.22 -139.41
C GLN A 18 47.59 111.14 -138.41
N ILE A 19 48.88 111.02 -138.14
CA ILE A 19 49.41 110.16 -137.08
C ILE A 19 48.81 110.58 -135.72
N ALA A 20 48.64 111.87 -135.44
CA ALA A 20 48.04 112.31 -134.18
C ALA A 20 46.58 111.88 -134.01
N GLU A 21 45.75 111.91 -135.06
CA GLU A 21 44.36 111.41 -134.99
C GLU A 21 44.30 109.88 -134.91
N ILE A 22 45.15 109.19 -135.67
CA ILE A 22 45.26 107.72 -135.61
C ILE A 22 45.70 107.26 -134.22
N ASN A 23 46.62 107.98 -133.57
CA ASN A 23 47.05 107.67 -132.21
C ASN A 23 45.91 107.78 -131.19
N LYS A 24 45.02 108.77 -131.32
CA LYS A 24 43.84 108.87 -130.42
C LYS A 24 42.89 107.69 -130.55
N ILE A 25 42.70 107.19 -131.76
CA ILE A 25 41.86 106.00 -132.02
C ILE A 25 42.55 104.75 -131.44
N ALA A 26 43.86 104.63 -131.62
CA ALA A 26 44.65 103.54 -131.05
C ALA A 26 44.58 103.53 -129.51
N ASP A 27 44.71 104.71 -128.89
CA ASP A 27 44.59 104.88 -127.44
C ASP A 27 43.22 104.43 -126.92
N ALA A 28 42.14 104.79 -127.64
CA ALA A 28 40.78 104.38 -127.28
C ALA A 28 40.56 102.87 -127.42
N LEU A 29 41.07 102.24 -128.48
CA LEU A 29 40.99 100.79 -128.67
C LEU A 29 41.80 100.04 -127.61
N SER A 30 42.99 100.54 -127.25
CA SER A 30 43.81 99.97 -126.18
C SER A 30 43.12 100.07 -124.81
N ALA A 31 42.41 101.18 -124.54
CA ALA A 31 41.63 101.33 -123.32
C ALA A 31 40.51 100.27 -123.22
N ILE A 32 39.80 100.00 -124.32
CA ILE A 32 38.75 98.96 -124.37
C ILE A 32 39.35 97.57 -124.14
N ASP A 33 40.44 97.23 -124.83
CA ASP A 33 41.12 95.95 -124.68
C ASP A 33 41.58 95.68 -123.24
N GLY A 34 42.11 96.72 -122.56
CA GLY A 34 42.47 96.65 -121.14
C GLY A 34 41.28 96.35 -120.23
N THR A 35 40.11 96.93 -120.51
CA THR A 35 38.89 96.65 -119.71
C THR A 35 38.38 95.23 -119.89
N PHE A 36 38.41 94.70 -121.13
CA PHE A 36 37.99 93.32 -121.41
C PHE A 36 38.93 92.29 -120.77
N SER A 37 40.23 92.51 -120.88
CA SER A 37 41.25 91.64 -120.27
C SER A 37 41.07 91.54 -118.75
N SER A 38 40.74 92.66 -118.09
CA SER A 38 40.52 92.70 -116.64
C SER A 38 39.28 91.91 -116.20
N PHE A 39 38.20 91.97 -116.99
CA PHE A 39 36.99 91.21 -116.73
C PHE A 39 37.21 89.69 -116.85
N GLU A 40 37.87 89.25 -117.92
CA GLU A 40 38.14 87.82 -118.15
C GLU A 40 39.03 87.23 -117.06
N GLN A 41 40.04 87.98 -116.60
CA GLN A 41 40.89 87.56 -115.50
C GLN A 41 40.11 87.40 -114.19
N ALA A 42 39.22 88.35 -113.87
CA ALA A 42 38.39 88.27 -112.66
C ALA A 42 37.44 87.06 -112.68
N TYR A 43 36.84 86.74 -113.83
CA TYR A 43 35.93 85.61 -113.96
C TYR A 43 36.63 84.25 -113.85
N THR A 44 37.77 84.09 -114.53
CA THR A 44 38.49 82.81 -114.60
C THR A 44 39.27 82.47 -113.32
N THR A 45 39.61 83.49 -112.52
CA THR A 45 40.36 83.30 -111.26
C THR A 45 39.49 83.36 -110.00
N HIS A 46 38.16 83.43 -110.16
CA HIS A 46 37.25 83.57 -109.03
C HIS A 46 37.22 82.31 -108.13
N THR A 47 37.79 82.43 -106.92
CA THR A 47 37.77 81.40 -105.86
C THR A 47 37.47 82.05 -104.50
N HIS A 48 36.82 81.31 -103.56
CA HIS A 48 36.52 81.76 -102.20
C HIS A 48 36.86 80.68 -101.17
N ALA A 49 37.34 81.06 -99.97
CA ALA A 49 37.51 80.12 -98.87
C ALA A 49 36.18 79.92 -98.14
N PHE A 50 35.93 78.72 -97.58
CA PHE A 50 34.72 78.44 -96.81
C PHE A 50 34.55 79.38 -95.59
N ALA A 51 35.65 79.93 -95.08
CA ALA A 51 35.64 80.91 -94.00
C ALA A 51 34.85 82.19 -94.36
N ASP A 52 34.87 82.58 -95.65
CA ASP A 52 34.34 83.86 -96.16
C ASP A 52 32.83 83.83 -96.42
N LEU A 53 32.18 82.67 -96.28
CA LEU A 53 30.73 82.55 -96.37
C LEU A 53 30.06 83.20 -95.15
N THR A 54 29.24 84.23 -95.36
CA THR A 54 28.57 84.97 -94.28
C THR A 54 27.28 84.29 -93.77
N GLY A 55 26.74 83.31 -94.51
CA GLY A 55 25.53 82.56 -94.17
C GLY A 55 25.80 81.06 -93.96
N LYS A 56 26.53 80.69 -92.90
CA LYS A 56 26.80 79.27 -92.57
C LYS A 56 25.59 78.65 -91.85
N PRO A 57 25.22 77.40 -92.16
CA PRO A 57 24.21 76.69 -91.39
C PRO A 57 24.60 76.61 -89.91
N THR A 58 23.63 76.66 -88.99
CA THR A 58 23.89 76.60 -87.54
C THR A 58 23.46 75.27 -86.92
N THR A 59 22.91 74.36 -87.73
CA THR A 59 22.47 73.04 -87.29
C THR A 59 23.29 71.95 -87.97
N ILE A 60 23.43 70.83 -87.27
CA ILE A 60 24.11 69.62 -87.76
C ILE A 60 23.50 69.17 -89.10
N ALA A 61 22.17 69.15 -89.21
CA ALA A 61 21.46 68.84 -90.45
C ALA A 61 21.72 69.88 -91.56
N GLY A 62 21.86 71.15 -91.21
CA GLY A 62 22.22 72.21 -92.15
C GLY A 62 23.63 72.05 -92.72
N TYR A 63 24.55 71.46 -91.98
CA TYR A 63 25.86 71.03 -92.47
C TYR A 63 25.84 69.67 -93.20
N GLY A 64 24.70 68.96 -93.24
CA GLY A 64 24.57 67.65 -93.87
C GLY A 64 25.15 66.49 -93.06
N ILE A 65 25.41 66.66 -91.77
CA ILE A 65 25.94 65.61 -90.87
C ILE A 65 24.77 64.76 -90.36
N THR A 66 24.84 63.44 -90.49
CA THR A 66 23.73 62.51 -90.19
C THR A 66 23.98 61.55 -89.02
N ASP A 67 25.19 61.51 -88.46
CA ASP A 67 25.65 60.55 -87.45
C ASP A 67 25.97 61.18 -86.08
N ALA A 68 25.47 62.39 -85.82
CA ALA A 68 25.65 63.05 -84.52
C ALA A 68 24.68 62.52 -83.45
N MET A 69 25.20 62.25 -82.25
CA MET A 69 24.38 61.88 -81.09
C MET A 69 23.51 63.05 -80.63
N THR A 70 22.22 62.80 -80.41
CA THR A 70 21.25 63.82 -80.04
C THR A 70 21.20 64.04 -78.52
N THR A 71 20.80 65.24 -78.09
CA THR A 71 20.58 65.53 -76.66
C THR A 71 19.52 64.62 -76.04
N GLN A 72 18.52 64.19 -76.82
CA GLN A 72 17.45 63.32 -76.32
C GLN A 72 17.97 61.93 -75.95
N GLU A 73 18.82 61.33 -76.79
CA GLU A 73 19.42 60.01 -76.51
C GLU A 73 20.27 60.04 -75.23
N VAL A 74 20.95 61.16 -74.96
CA VAL A 74 21.71 61.37 -73.71
C VAL A 74 20.77 61.46 -72.50
N MET A 75 19.65 62.18 -72.62
CA MET A 75 18.66 62.31 -71.55
C MET A 75 17.96 60.98 -71.24
N ASP A 76 17.56 60.23 -72.27
CA ASP A 76 16.91 58.92 -72.12
C ASP A 76 17.83 57.91 -71.39
N THR A 77 19.13 57.95 -71.71
CA THR A 77 20.14 57.13 -71.03
C THR A 77 20.28 57.48 -69.55
N ALA A 78 20.23 58.78 -69.20
CA ALA A 78 20.33 59.23 -67.81
C ALA A 78 19.13 58.79 -66.96
N ASP A 79 17.92 58.89 -67.50
CA ASP A 79 16.69 58.49 -66.81
C ASP A 79 16.65 56.98 -66.53
N LEU A 80 17.13 56.15 -67.47
CA LEU A 80 17.26 54.70 -67.28
C LEU A 80 18.23 54.34 -66.13
N ILE A 81 19.32 55.07 -65.97
CA ILE A 81 20.29 54.85 -64.89
C ILE A 81 19.65 55.19 -63.53
N VAL A 82 18.92 56.30 -63.43
CA VAL A 82 18.24 56.72 -62.20
C VAL A 82 17.15 55.71 -61.81
N ALA A 83 16.37 55.23 -62.78
CA ALA A 83 15.38 54.17 -62.55
C ALA A 83 16.06 52.88 -62.05
N SER A 84 17.20 52.48 -62.62
CA SER A 84 17.96 51.30 -62.19
C SER A 84 18.50 51.43 -60.76
N LEU A 85 18.90 52.63 -60.33
CA LEU A 85 19.31 52.87 -58.93
C LEU A 85 18.14 52.79 -57.94
N ARG A 86 16.92 53.11 -58.39
CA ARG A 86 15.70 53.09 -57.56
C ARG A 86 15.02 51.73 -57.51
N ASP A 87 15.00 51.01 -58.62
CA ASP A 87 14.17 49.82 -58.83
C ASP A 87 14.97 48.58 -59.25
N GLY A 88 16.28 48.70 -59.47
CA GLY A 88 17.12 47.66 -60.09
C GLY A 88 17.69 46.60 -59.13
N VAL A 89 17.29 46.59 -57.86
CA VAL A 89 17.72 45.57 -56.91
C VAL A 89 16.57 44.57 -56.69
N ALA A 90 16.88 43.26 -56.67
CA ALA A 90 15.88 42.20 -56.48
C ALA A 90 14.93 42.50 -55.30
N PRO A 91 13.66 42.06 -55.31
CA PRO A 91 12.67 42.39 -54.27
C PRO A 91 13.13 42.05 -52.83
N THR A 92 14.08 41.13 -52.69
CA THR A 92 14.70 40.73 -51.43
C THR A 92 15.88 41.61 -50.99
N LEU A 93 16.46 42.44 -51.85
CA LEU A 93 17.59 43.34 -51.56
C LEU A 93 17.25 44.83 -51.78
N ASP A 94 16.02 45.19 -52.12
CA ASP A 94 15.55 46.58 -52.17
C ASP A 94 15.48 47.20 -50.76
N THR A 95 16.65 47.51 -50.21
CA THR A 95 16.85 47.92 -48.81
C THR A 95 16.19 49.26 -48.51
N LEU A 96 16.14 50.18 -49.47
CA LEU A 96 15.51 51.49 -49.31
C LEU A 96 13.99 51.39 -49.28
N LYS A 97 13.37 50.62 -50.19
CA LYS A 97 11.92 50.38 -50.15
C LYS A 97 11.51 49.55 -48.94
N LYS A 98 12.35 48.58 -48.54
CA LYS A 98 12.15 47.81 -47.30
C LYS A 98 12.25 48.69 -46.06
N LEU A 99 13.21 49.59 -46.00
CA LEU A 99 13.33 50.55 -44.90
C LEU A 99 12.13 51.49 -44.87
N ALA A 100 11.77 52.06 -46.02
CA ALA A 100 10.61 52.93 -46.19
C ALA A 100 9.31 52.23 -45.76
N ALA A 101 9.10 50.98 -46.17
CA ALA A 101 7.96 50.16 -45.74
C ALA A 101 8.02 49.78 -44.25
N ALA A 102 9.21 49.46 -43.71
CA ALA A 102 9.40 49.11 -42.31
C ALA A 102 9.07 50.27 -41.36
N ILE A 103 9.41 51.50 -41.76
CA ILE A 103 9.01 52.73 -41.05
C ILE A 103 7.66 53.28 -41.51
N LYS A 104 6.94 52.56 -42.39
CA LYS A 104 5.63 52.93 -42.96
C LYS A 104 5.60 54.31 -43.66
N ASN A 105 6.72 54.72 -44.25
CA ASN A 105 6.91 56.06 -44.83
C ASN A 105 6.60 57.19 -43.84
N ASP A 106 6.84 56.98 -42.54
CA ASP A 106 6.60 58.00 -41.52
C ASP A 106 7.67 59.11 -41.59
N PRO A 107 7.32 60.34 -42.03
CA PRO A 107 8.27 61.46 -42.08
C PRO A 107 8.71 61.93 -40.68
N LYS A 108 8.00 61.51 -39.62
CA LYS A 108 8.21 61.88 -38.22
C LYS A 108 8.41 60.64 -37.34
N PHE A 109 9.04 59.58 -37.88
CA PHE A 109 9.27 58.32 -37.17
C PHE A 109 9.78 58.51 -35.73
N HIS A 110 10.68 59.48 -35.50
CA HIS A 110 11.19 59.80 -34.18
C HIS A 110 10.12 60.35 -33.20
N GLU A 111 9.21 61.21 -33.66
CA GLU A 111 8.08 61.70 -32.85
C GLU A 111 7.10 60.56 -32.54
N THR A 112 6.83 59.69 -33.52
CA THR A 112 5.96 58.52 -33.36
C THR A 112 6.52 57.54 -32.32
N VAL A 113 7.82 57.25 -32.38
CA VAL A 113 8.49 56.39 -31.39
C VAL A 113 8.46 57.05 -30.01
N ALA A 114 8.78 58.35 -29.91
CA ALA A 114 8.75 59.08 -28.63
C ALA A 114 7.33 59.09 -28.00
N ALA A 115 6.28 59.25 -28.80
CA ALA A 115 4.90 59.18 -28.34
C ALA A 115 4.51 57.78 -27.85
N ALA A 116 4.98 56.73 -28.52
CA ALA A 116 4.76 55.35 -28.09
C ALA A 116 5.48 55.03 -26.77
N ASP A 117 6.73 55.47 -26.63
CA ASP A 117 7.51 55.30 -25.39
C ASP A 117 6.91 56.07 -24.21
N ALA A 118 6.33 57.26 -24.44
CA ALA A 118 5.62 58.01 -23.41
C ALA A 118 4.39 57.27 -22.84
N LEU A 119 3.83 56.29 -23.57
CA LEU A 119 2.72 55.46 -23.12
C LEU A 119 3.15 54.18 -22.41
N ARG A 120 4.45 53.86 -22.37
CA ARG A 120 4.97 52.69 -21.66
C ARG A 120 5.09 53.02 -20.17
N VAL A 121 4.60 52.10 -19.34
CA VAL A 121 4.72 52.19 -17.89
C VAL A 121 6.19 51.99 -17.50
N ALA A 122 6.82 53.03 -16.97
CA ALA A 122 8.15 53.02 -16.39
C ALA A 122 8.13 52.35 -15.01
N VAL A 123 9.20 51.63 -14.67
CA VAL A 123 9.33 50.91 -13.39
C VAL A 123 10.13 51.69 -12.35
N ASP A 124 10.79 52.77 -12.78
CA ASP A 124 11.81 53.52 -12.05
C ASP A 124 11.35 54.92 -11.65
N ALA A 125 10.29 55.47 -12.27
CA ALA A 125 9.78 56.81 -11.97
C ALA A 125 8.26 56.90 -12.10
N ALA A 126 7.65 57.80 -11.33
CA ALA A 126 6.22 58.08 -11.41
C ALA A 126 5.87 58.79 -12.73
N GLN A 127 4.88 58.27 -13.46
CA GLN A 127 4.37 58.85 -14.69
C GLN A 127 2.91 59.28 -14.56
N SER A 128 2.54 60.35 -15.27
CA SER A 128 1.16 60.85 -15.32
C SER A 128 0.41 60.23 -16.49
N PHE A 129 -0.51 59.32 -16.19
CA PHE A 129 -1.45 58.73 -17.15
C PHE A 129 -2.87 59.18 -16.86
N THR A 130 -3.69 59.30 -17.91
CA THR A 130 -5.15 59.45 -17.79
C THR A 130 -5.76 58.20 -17.13
N LEU A 131 -6.98 58.31 -16.60
CA LEU A 131 -7.66 57.17 -15.96
C LEU A 131 -7.83 55.97 -16.90
N ALA A 132 -8.15 56.22 -18.17
CA ALA A 132 -8.28 55.19 -19.20
C ALA A 132 -6.93 54.50 -19.51
N GLN A 133 -5.85 55.29 -19.64
CA GLN A 133 -4.50 54.75 -19.81
C GLN A 133 -4.06 53.91 -18.60
N LYS A 134 -4.37 54.34 -17.37
CA LYS A 134 -4.10 53.56 -16.16
C LYS A 134 -4.87 52.23 -16.16
N ALA A 135 -6.14 52.23 -16.57
CA ALA A 135 -6.95 51.02 -16.66
C ALA A 135 -6.40 50.03 -17.71
N GLN A 136 -6.11 50.51 -18.92
CA GLN A 136 -5.52 49.68 -19.98
C GLN A 136 -4.13 49.16 -19.60
N GLY A 137 -3.29 50.01 -19.01
CA GLY A 137 -1.96 49.62 -18.54
C GLY A 137 -2.03 48.50 -17.50
N ARG A 138 -2.95 48.60 -16.53
CA ARG A 138 -3.21 47.53 -15.55
C ARG A 138 -3.71 46.24 -16.21
N ALA A 139 -4.65 46.35 -17.16
CA ALA A 139 -5.15 45.19 -17.90
C ALA A 139 -4.04 44.46 -18.68
N ASN A 140 -3.14 45.20 -19.34
CA ASN A 140 -2.04 44.62 -20.11
C ASN A 140 -1.06 43.80 -19.26
N ILE A 141 -0.85 44.18 -17.99
CA ILE A 141 0.07 43.50 -17.07
C ILE A 141 -0.65 42.62 -16.03
N ASN A 142 -1.96 42.44 -16.17
CA ASN A 142 -2.82 41.75 -15.19
C ASN A 142 -2.68 42.29 -13.75
N ALA A 143 -2.48 43.61 -13.59
CA ALA A 143 -2.43 44.26 -12.30
C ALA A 143 -3.83 44.70 -11.84
N VAL A 144 -4.06 44.68 -10.53
CA VAL A 144 -5.33 45.08 -9.91
C VAL A 144 -5.24 46.52 -9.40
N GLY A 145 -6.28 47.31 -9.62
CA GLY A 145 -6.33 48.70 -9.15
C GLY A 145 -6.35 48.80 -7.62
N THR A 146 -5.86 49.90 -7.07
CA THR A 146 -6.01 50.20 -5.63
C THR A 146 -7.46 50.18 -5.19
N ASP A 147 -8.36 50.59 -6.07
CA ASP A 147 -9.80 50.72 -5.81
C ASP A 147 -10.51 49.37 -5.81
N GLU A 148 -9.84 48.32 -6.32
CA GLU A 148 -10.33 46.93 -6.37
C GLU A 148 -9.76 46.09 -5.22
N LYS A 149 -8.77 46.61 -4.48
CA LYS A 149 -8.28 45.96 -3.25
C LYS A 149 -9.36 46.03 -2.17
N GLY A 150 -9.74 44.88 -1.65
CA GLY A 150 -10.73 44.79 -0.57
C GLY A 150 -12.20 44.96 -0.99
N ARG A 151 -12.51 45.02 -2.29
CA ARG A 151 -13.89 44.92 -2.80
C ARG A 151 -14.30 43.46 -3.05
N ALA A 152 -15.60 43.19 -3.02
CA ALA A 152 -16.14 41.89 -3.39
C ALA A 152 -15.73 41.51 -4.83
N GLY A 153 -15.17 40.31 -5.01
CA GLY A 153 -14.63 39.85 -6.29
C GLY A 153 -13.24 40.39 -6.69
N GLY A 154 -12.63 41.24 -5.84
CA GLY A 154 -11.27 41.75 -6.03
C GLY A 154 -10.20 40.90 -5.32
N VAL A 155 -9.05 41.51 -5.01
CA VAL A 155 -7.97 40.88 -4.24
C VAL A 155 -7.98 41.36 -2.80
N ALA A 156 -7.73 40.45 -1.86
CA ALA A 156 -7.64 40.81 -0.46
C ALA A 156 -6.37 41.64 -0.20
N PRO A 157 -6.45 42.76 0.56
CA PRO A 157 -5.25 43.51 0.91
C PRO A 157 -4.38 42.69 1.86
N LEU A 158 -3.06 42.87 1.78
CA LEU A 158 -2.13 42.37 2.80
C LEU A 158 -2.04 43.39 3.94
N GLY A 159 -2.04 42.90 5.18
CA GLY A 159 -1.73 43.67 6.37
C GLY A 159 -0.23 43.96 6.49
N SER A 160 0.15 44.73 7.50
CA SER A 160 1.55 45.04 7.83
C SER A 160 2.38 43.79 8.18
N ASP A 161 1.72 42.68 8.48
CA ASP A 161 2.31 41.38 8.76
C ASP A 161 2.43 40.48 7.51
N ALA A 162 2.19 41.03 6.31
CA ALA A 162 2.18 40.31 5.04
C ALA A 162 1.19 39.12 5.02
N LYS A 163 0.11 39.20 5.79
CA LYS A 163 -1.01 38.24 5.74
C LYS A 163 -2.29 38.93 5.31
N VAL A 164 -3.26 38.14 4.83
CA VAL A 164 -4.60 38.66 4.60
C VAL A 164 -5.27 38.91 5.96
N PRO A 165 -5.73 40.14 6.27
CA PRO A 165 -6.43 40.42 7.51
C PRO A 165 -7.71 39.58 7.63
N VAL A 166 -8.06 39.20 8.86
CA VAL A 166 -9.22 38.33 9.14
C VAL A 166 -10.55 38.86 8.61
N ALA A 167 -10.69 40.20 8.49
CA ALA A 167 -11.88 40.84 7.93
C ALA A 167 -12.13 40.47 6.44
N TYR A 168 -11.12 39.97 5.73
CA TYR A 168 -11.20 39.54 4.34
C TYR A 168 -11.10 38.01 4.17
N LEU A 169 -11.04 37.25 5.27
CA LEU A 169 -11.09 35.79 5.24
C LEU A 169 -12.54 35.33 5.45
N PRO A 170 -13.00 34.28 4.74
CA PRO A 170 -14.28 33.67 5.05
C PRO A 170 -14.27 33.08 6.47
N PRO A 171 -15.45 32.94 7.13
CA PRO A 171 -15.55 32.17 8.36
C PRO A 171 -15.02 30.76 8.13
N MET A 172 -14.08 30.32 8.95
CA MET A 172 -13.48 28.98 8.84
C MET A 172 -13.88 28.13 10.05
N ASP A 173 -14.58 27.02 9.80
CA ASP A 173 -14.88 25.98 10.78
C ASP A 173 -13.74 24.94 10.83
N TYR A 174 -12.59 25.29 11.43
CA TYR A 174 -11.53 24.30 11.72
C TYR A 174 -11.21 24.19 13.21
N LEU A 175 -10.73 23.01 13.59
CA LEU A 175 -10.24 22.73 14.94
C LEU A 175 -8.91 23.48 15.19
N PRO A 176 -8.74 24.18 16.33
CA PRO A 176 -7.53 24.94 16.61
C PRO A 176 -6.31 24.02 16.71
N LEU A 177 -5.29 24.26 15.89
CA LEU A 177 -4.06 23.47 15.81
C LEU A 177 -3.15 23.63 17.05
N ALA A 178 -3.39 24.65 17.89
CA ALA A 178 -2.62 24.94 19.08
C ALA A 178 -3.53 25.06 20.32
N GLY A 179 -3.76 23.92 21.00
CA GLY A 179 -4.17 23.91 22.41
C GLY A 179 -5.52 24.54 22.77
N GLY A 180 -6.47 24.67 21.84
CA GLY A 180 -7.82 25.15 22.14
C GLY A 180 -8.70 24.07 22.79
N LYS A 181 -9.50 24.45 23.78
CA LYS A 181 -10.55 23.59 24.36
C LYS A 181 -11.68 23.44 23.34
N VAL A 182 -11.90 22.24 22.81
CA VAL A 182 -13.08 21.94 22.01
C VAL A 182 -14.27 21.83 22.96
N SER A 183 -15.21 22.77 22.89
CA SER A 183 -16.46 22.74 23.65
C SER A 183 -17.59 22.23 22.74
N GLY A 184 -18.20 21.11 23.11
CA GLY A 184 -19.24 20.43 22.32
C GLY A 184 -18.92 18.95 22.09
N GLN A 185 -19.84 18.22 21.47
CA GLN A 185 -19.63 16.83 21.09
C GLN A 185 -18.58 16.75 19.97
N VAL A 186 -17.47 16.04 20.21
CA VAL A 186 -16.45 15.77 19.19
C VAL A 186 -16.85 14.50 18.44
N ASP A 187 -17.37 14.67 17.22
CA ASP A 187 -17.69 13.57 16.33
C ASP A 187 -16.46 13.17 15.51
N VAL A 188 -15.79 12.10 15.93
CA VAL A 188 -14.71 11.48 15.14
C VAL A 188 -15.34 10.53 14.12
N ARG A 189 -15.64 11.04 12.93
CA ARG A 189 -16.16 10.26 11.80
C ARG A 189 -15.05 10.00 10.80
N SER A 190 -14.97 8.78 10.28
CA SER A 190 -14.25 8.51 9.03
C SER A 190 -15.28 8.39 7.91
N GLY A 191 -15.14 9.13 6.81
CA GLY A 191 -15.91 8.96 5.58
C GLY A 191 -17.27 9.71 5.48
N THR A 192 -17.69 9.97 4.22
CA THR A 192 -18.95 10.63 3.83
C THR A 192 -19.98 9.69 3.20
N LYS A 193 -19.71 8.38 3.17
CA LYS A 193 -20.62 7.33 2.66
C LYS A 193 -20.66 6.14 3.62
N ALA A 194 -21.85 5.57 3.80
CA ALA A 194 -22.12 4.44 4.70
C ALA A 194 -21.23 3.21 4.47
N ALA A 195 -20.71 3.02 3.26
CA ALA A 195 -19.89 1.86 2.90
C ALA A 195 -18.41 1.94 3.34
N GLN A 196 -17.94 3.09 3.83
CA GLN A 196 -16.50 3.31 4.12
C GLN A 196 -16.26 4.08 5.42
N ALA A 197 -17.26 4.11 6.30
CA ALA A 197 -17.14 4.73 7.61
C ALA A 197 -16.74 3.68 8.65
N PHE A 198 -15.51 3.77 9.16
CA PHE A 198 -15.07 3.07 10.38
C PHE A 198 -14.84 4.09 11.51
N PRO A 199 -15.89 4.68 12.11
CA PRO A 199 -15.78 5.17 13.48
C PRO A 199 -15.58 3.97 14.42
N PHE A 200 -14.98 4.16 15.60
CA PHE A 200 -15.03 3.15 16.68
C PHE A 200 -16.48 3.04 17.18
N ALA A 201 -17.33 2.36 16.42
CA ALA A 201 -18.73 2.15 16.70
C ALA A 201 -18.95 0.71 17.15
N LEU A 202 -19.41 0.53 18.39
CA LEU A 202 -20.02 -0.70 18.89
C LEU A 202 -21.52 -0.41 19.06
N GLY A 203 -22.33 -0.77 18.08
CA GLY A 203 -23.79 -0.66 18.17
C GLY A 203 -24.51 -0.93 16.85
N TRP A 204 -25.61 -1.68 16.94
CA TRP A 204 -26.47 -2.09 15.82
C TRP A 204 -27.78 -1.30 15.81
N THR A 205 -28.38 -1.18 14.63
CA THR A 205 -29.64 -0.46 14.40
C THR A 205 -30.85 -1.36 14.59
N ASP A 206 -31.90 -0.73 15.13
CA ASP A 206 -33.33 -1.06 15.02
C ASP A 206 -34.00 -1.46 16.33
N THR A 207 -34.56 -0.42 16.98
CA THR A 207 -35.58 -0.33 18.07
C THR A 207 -35.12 0.27 19.41
N ALA A 208 -35.21 1.60 19.57
CA ALA A 208 -35.19 2.27 20.90
C ALA A 208 -33.97 1.93 21.81
N TYR A 209 -32.79 1.75 21.23
CA TYR A 209 -31.61 1.28 21.97
C TYR A 209 -30.62 2.39 22.33
N SER A 210 -30.21 2.35 23.58
CA SER A 210 -29.13 3.13 24.19
C SER A 210 -27.91 3.29 23.27
N ILE A 211 -27.45 4.53 23.10
CA ILE A 211 -26.18 4.80 22.43
C ILE A 211 -25.10 4.35 23.40
N TRP A 212 -24.32 3.31 23.04
CA TRP A 212 -23.14 2.95 23.80
C TRP A 212 -22.14 4.10 23.70
N LYS A 213 -21.95 4.81 24.82
CA LYS A 213 -21.00 5.90 24.93
C LYS A 213 -19.79 5.40 25.71
N ALA A 214 -18.62 5.78 25.24
CA ALA A 214 -17.41 5.80 26.04
C ALA A 214 -17.32 7.18 26.69
N VAL A 215 -17.46 7.24 28.02
CA VAL A 215 -17.37 8.49 28.77
C VAL A 215 -16.17 8.44 29.70
N LEU A 216 -15.32 9.46 29.59
CA LEU A 216 -14.38 9.78 30.64
C LEU A 216 -15.12 10.58 31.69
N GLU A 217 -15.39 9.94 32.82
CA GLU A 217 -16.14 10.53 33.93
C GLU A 217 -15.33 11.65 34.60
N THR A 218 -16.00 12.53 35.34
CA THR A 218 -15.35 13.64 36.07
C THR A 218 -14.38 13.16 37.15
N ASN A 219 -14.57 11.94 37.66
CA ASN A 219 -13.64 11.28 38.58
C ASN A 219 -12.46 10.58 37.86
N GLY A 220 -12.45 10.59 36.53
CA GLY A 220 -11.41 10.06 35.65
C GLY A 220 -11.55 8.57 35.31
N ASP A 221 -12.65 7.92 35.68
CA ASP A 221 -12.98 6.57 35.23
C ASP A 221 -13.39 6.56 33.74
N LEU A 222 -13.15 5.46 33.05
CA LEU A 222 -13.65 5.23 31.70
C LEU A 222 -14.84 4.27 31.76
N THR A 223 -16.03 4.80 31.48
CA THR A 223 -17.30 4.07 31.49
C THR A 223 -17.75 3.76 30.07
N PHE A 224 -18.03 2.49 29.78
CA PHE A 224 -18.78 2.05 28.61
C PHE A 224 -20.17 1.62 29.05
N ALA A 225 -21.17 2.47 28.78
CA ALA A 225 -22.57 2.12 29.00
C ALA A 225 -23.45 2.64 27.88
N GLY A 226 -24.57 1.97 27.73
CA GLY A 226 -25.71 2.54 27.04
C GLY A 226 -26.19 3.80 27.76
N TYR A 227 -26.27 4.91 27.05
CA TYR A 227 -26.90 6.14 27.51
C TYR A 227 -28.24 6.31 26.81
N ASN A 228 -29.32 6.48 27.59
CA ASN A 228 -30.61 6.87 27.03
C ASN A 228 -30.64 8.40 26.90
N GLY A 229 -30.64 8.86 25.64
CA GLY A 229 -30.65 10.29 25.31
C GLY A 229 -31.93 11.02 25.71
N ASP A 230 -33.04 10.31 25.86
CA ASP A 230 -34.37 10.91 26.05
C ASP A 230 -34.66 11.23 27.52
N ASN A 231 -34.08 10.47 28.45
CA ASN A 231 -34.30 10.65 29.90
C ASN A 231 -33.02 10.92 30.70
N GLY A 232 -31.85 10.92 30.05
CA GLY A 232 -30.56 11.20 30.70
C GLY A 232 -30.06 10.11 31.64
N VAL A 233 -30.63 8.90 31.57
CA VAL A 233 -30.29 7.78 32.44
C VAL A 233 -29.29 6.85 31.75
N TRP A 234 -28.20 6.53 32.44
CA TRP A 234 -27.28 5.45 32.06
C TRP A 234 -27.93 4.11 32.34
N MET A 235 -27.84 3.17 31.41
CA MET A 235 -28.32 1.80 31.63
C MET A 235 -27.66 1.18 32.86
N GLN A 236 -28.42 0.38 33.62
CA GLN A 236 -27.85 -0.43 34.68
C GLN A 236 -26.86 -1.42 34.05
N SER A 237 -25.62 -1.43 34.53
CA SER A 237 -24.46 -2.21 34.04
C SER A 237 -23.50 -1.59 33.02
N PRO A 238 -22.93 -0.40 33.30
CA PRO A 238 -21.71 0.01 32.64
C PRO A 238 -20.56 -0.98 32.89
N LEU A 239 -19.75 -1.21 31.87
CA LEU A 239 -18.36 -1.63 32.06
C LEU A 239 -17.56 -0.39 32.41
N THR A 240 -17.14 -0.23 33.67
CA THR A 240 -16.30 0.91 34.08
C THR A 240 -14.89 0.43 34.39
N LEU A 241 -13.90 0.96 33.66
CA LEU A 241 -12.48 0.91 34.00
C LEU A 241 -12.19 2.04 34.98
N LYS A 242 -11.86 1.70 36.23
CA LYS A 242 -11.60 2.72 37.24
C LYS A 242 -10.17 3.23 37.15
N ARG A 243 -9.97 4.55 37.25
CA ARG A 243 -8.64 5.19 37.15
C ARG A 243 -7.62 4.67 38.18
N GLY A 244 -8.10 4.07 39.27
CA GLY A 244 -7.26 3.51 40.33
C GLY A 244 -7.77 2.19 40.93
N GLY A 245 -8.62 1.43 40.22
CA GLY A 245 -9.22 0.24 40.83
C GLY A 245 -9.99 -0.69 39.89
N GLY A 246 -9.28 -1.54 39.15
CA GLY A 246 -9.87 -2.69 38.47
C GLY A 246 -11.03 -2.40 37.51
N ILE A 247 -11.77 -3.45 37.18
CA ILE A 247 -12.92 -3.40 36.28
C ILE A 247 -14.19 -3.63 37.11
N LYS A 248 -15.11 -2.68 37.09
CA LYS A 248 -16.44 -2.84 37.71
C LYS A 248 -17.44 -3.21 36.62
N VAL A 249 -17.90 -4.46 36.64
CA VAL A 249 -19.01 -4.96 35.81
C VAL A 249 -20.20 -5.19 36.74
N THR A 250 -21.38 -4.69 36.38
CA THR A 250 -22.59 -4.87 37.21
C THR A 250 -23.36 -6.16 36.85
N GLY A 251 -23.07 -6.75 35.69
CA GLY A 251 -23.53 -8.08 35.27
C GLY A 251 -22.44 -9.16 35.35
N ASN A 252 -22.61 -10.24 34.58
CA ASN A 252 -21.65 -11.35 34.55
C ASN A 252 -20.36 -10.98 33.81
N VAL A 253 -19.22 -11.52 34.26
CA VAL A 253 -17.97 -11.53 33.48
C VAL A 253 -17.95 -12.85 32.69
N GLU A 254 -18.32 -12.78 31.42
CA GLU A 254 -18.31 -13.92 30.49
C GLU A 254 -17.05 -13.83 29.61
N ALA A 255 -16.03 -14.65 29.88
CA ALA A 255 -14.91 -14.75 28.93
C ALA A 255 -15.34 -15.64 27.76
N GLY A 256 -15.07 -15.21 26.53
CA GLY A 256 -15.47 -15.93 25.32
C GLY A 256 -14.80 -17.31 25.21
N ALA A 257 -15.31 -18.13 24.28
CA ALA A 257 -15.05 -19.56 24.08
C ALA A 257 -13.58 -20.02 23.84
N SER A 258 -12.57 -19.22 24.18
CA SER A 258 -11.15 -19.58 24.12
C SER A 258 -10.40 -19.12 25.38
N GLY A 259 -10.91 -19.53 26.55
CA GLY A 259 -10.17 -19.47 27.80
C GLY A 259 -10.89 -18.71 28.91
N ILE A 260 -11.88 -19.36 29.53
CA ILE A 260 -12.31 -19.02 30.89
C ILE A 260 -11.63 -20.01 31.85
N LEU A 261 -11.12 -19.50 32.95
CA LEU A 261 -10.79 -20.24 34.19
C LEU A 261 -9.56 -21.14 34.07
N GLU A 262 -8.69 -21.13 35.08
CA GLU A 262 -7.86 -22.31 35.33
C GLU A 262 -8.82 -23.51 35.42
N GLY A 263 -8.46 -24.66 34.83
CA GLY A 263 -9.32 -25.85 34.71
C GLY A 263 -9.79 -26.50 36.03
N ASN A 264 -9.81 -25.75 37.12
CA ASN A 264 -10.39 -26.05 38.43
C ASN A 264 -11.68 -25.24 38.73
N GLY A 265 -12.09 -24.29 37.87
CA GLY A 265 -13.39 -23.60 37.97
C GLY A 265 -13.45 -22.34 38.85
N ASN A 266 -12.33 -21.67 39.15
CA ASN A 266 -12.31 -20.47 40.00
C ASN A 266 -12.50 -19.14 39.24
N VAL A 267 -13.32 -18.22 39.80
CA VAL A 267 -13.45 -16.80 39.42
C VAL A 267 -12.87 -15.93 40.54
N TRP A 268 -11.98 -14.98 40.23
CA TRP A 268 -11.50 -14.00 41.22
C TRP A 268 -12.60 -12.99 41.57
N GLY A 269 -13.16 -13.09 42.78
CA GLY A 269 -14.05 -12.09 43.36
C GLY A 269 -13.56 -11.66 44.74
N SER A 270 -13.13 -10.41 44.88
CA SER A 270 -12.92 -9.76 46.18
C SER A 270 -14.17 -8.95 46.51
N ILE A 271 -14.88 -9.30 47.59
CA ILE A 271 -15.93 -8.45 48.16
C ILE A 271 -15.26 -7.27 48.84
N TRP A 272 -15.47 -6.08 48.31
CA TRP A 272 -14.97 -4.84 48.90
C TRP A 272 -15.60 -4.63 50.29
N GLY A 273 -14.74 -4.50 51.29
CA GLY A 273 -15.10 -4.18 52.68
C GLY A 273 -14.50 -5.13 53.71
N THR A 274 -14.20 -6.37 53.31
CA THR A 274 -13.43 -7.31 54.13
C THR A 274 -12.52 -8.14 53.23
N ASN A 275 -11.30 -8.38 53.67
CA ASN A 275 -10.33 -9.19 52.95
C ASN A 275 -10.90 -10.59 52.58
N LEU A 276 -10.30 -11.21 51.56
CA LEU A 276 -10.58 -12.60 51.16
C LEU A 276 -10.61 -13.58 52.35
N TRP A 277 -9.89 -13.25 53.43
CA TRP A 277 -9.89 -13.96 54.70
C TRP A 277 -11.28 -14.03 55.39
N ASN A 278 -12.12 -12.98 55.35
CA ASN A 278 -13.49 -13.06 55.88
C ASN A 278 -14.45 -13.87 55.00
N TYR A 279 -14.24 -13.88 53.68
CA TYR A 279 -14.98 -14.75 52.76
C TYR A 279 -14.66 -16.24 53.00
N LEU A 280 -13.40 -16.55 53.35
CA LEU A 280 -12.94 -17.89 53.69
C LEU A 280 -13.30 -18.32 55.13
N ASN A 281 -13.47 -17.38 56.07
CA ASN A 281 -13.68 -17.67 57.50
C ASN A 281 -15.11 -17.35 58.01
N GLY A 282 -16.00 -16.83 57.16
CA GLY A 282 -17.41 -16.64 57.49
C GLY A 282 -18.12 -17.97 57.70
N ALA A 283 -18.86 -18.11 58.81
CA ALA A 283 -19.61 -19.31 59.13
C ALA A 283 -20.70 -19.57 58.06
N GLY A 284 -20.35 -20.34 57.02
CA GLY A 284 -21.26 -20.69 55.92
C GLY A 284 -20.57 -20.89 54.56
N THR A 285 -19.40 -20.31 54.34
CA THR A 285 -18.62 -20.51 53.09
C THR A 285 -17.66 -21.68 53.26
N LEU A 286 -18.02 -22.82 52.68
CA LEU A 286 -17.30 -24.10 52.76
C LEU A 286 -16.01 -24.12 51.92
N LEU A 287 -15.01 -23.32 52.31
CA LEU A 287 -13.63 -23.45 51.81
C LEU A 287 -12.64 -23.82 52.94
N GLY A 288 -13.13 -23.97 54.18
CA GLY A 288 -12.34 -24.39 55.35
C GLY A 288 -12.44 -25.89 55.72
N ALA A 289 -13.10 -26.70 54.90
CA ALA A 289 -13.06 -28.15 55.00
C ALA A 289 -12.83 -28.70 53.59
N ALA A 290 -11.97 -29.73 53.47
CA ALA A 290 -11.62 -30.32 52.18
C ALA A 290 -12.86 -30.52 51.31
N ALA A 291 -12.75 -30.28 50.00
CA ALA A 291 -13.80 -30.66 49.07
C ALA A 291 -13.96 -32.19 49.11
N TYR A 292 -14.91 -32.65 49.92
CA TYR A 292 -15.21 -34.06 50.06
C TYR A 292 -16.03 -34.52 48.85
N PRO A 293 -15.77 -35.71 48.30
CA PRO A 293 -16.78 -36.41 47.51
C PRO A 293 -18.09 -36.41 48.30
N ARG A 294 -19.23 -36.26 47.62
CA ARG A 294 -20.55 -36.23 48.26
C ARG A 294 -21.29 -37.51 47.95
N ARG A 295 -22.08 -37.97 48.92
CA ARG A 295 -23.10 -39.00 48.71
C ARG A 295 -24.18 -38.45 47.77
N SER A 296 -24.98 -39.36 47.20
CA SER A 296 -26.14 -39.01 46.36
C SER A 296 -27.19 -38.16 47.08
N ASP A 297 -27.23 -38.18 48.41
CA ASP A 297 -28.11 -37.33 49.25
C ASP A 297 -27.45 -35.99 49.67
N GLY A 298 -26.26 -35.69 49.16
CA GLY A 298 -25.54 -34.45 49.45
C GLY A 298 -24.75 -34.46 50.76
N ALA A 299 -24.75 -35.54 51.55
CA ALA A 299 -23.89 -35.65 52.74
C ALA A 299 -22.40 -35.77 52.35
N LYS A 300 -21.49 -35.33 53.24
CA LYS A 300 -20.03 -35.35 53.02
C LYS A 300 -19.47 -36.78 53.17
N ILE A 301 -18.51 -37.17 52.33
CA ILE A 301 -17.75 -38.43 52.47
C ILE A 301 -16.33 -38.12 52.93
N VAL A 302 -15.90 -38.71 54.05
CA VAL A 302 -14.54 -38.52 54.59
C VAL A 302 -13.75 -39.82 54.47
N PHE A 303 -12.56 -39.77 53.86
CA PHE A 303 -11.60 -40.87 53.89
C PHE A 303 -10.74 -40.77 55.16
N ASN A 304 -11.08 -41.56 56.17
CA ASN A 304 -10.34 -41.59 57.43
C ASN A 304 -9.15 -42.56 57.31
N TRP A 305 -7.92 -42.03 57.38
CA TRP A 305 -6.70 -42.85 57.42
C TRP A 305 -6.43 -43.36 58.84
N SER A 306 -7.28 -44.25 59.33
CA SER A 306 -7.18 -44.85 60.67
C SER A 306 -7.62 -46.31 60.64
N GLY A 307 -6.86 -47.21 61.28
CA GLY A 307 -7.23 -48.62 61.39
C GLY A 307 -8.49 -48.80 62.25
N GLN A 308 -9.40 -49.66 61.80
CA GLN A 308 -10.61 -50.05 62.54
C GLN A 308 -10.52 -51.54 62.89
N GLY A 309 -10.97 -51.93 64.09
CA GLY A 309 -11.07 -53.33 64.49
C GLY A 309 -12.37 -53.97 64.00
N GLY A 310 -12.34 -55.30 63.77
CA GLY A 310 -13.51 -56.07 63.33
C GLY A 310 -13.79 -55.99 61.82
N GLN A 311 -14.81 -56.72 61.37
CA GLN A 311 -15.25 -56.68 59.97
C GLN A 311 -16.16 -55.46 59.78
N PRO A 312 -15.89 -54.56 58.82
CA PRO A 312 -16.78 -53.44 58.55
C PRO A 312 -18.16 -53.96 58.11
N THR A 313 -19.24 -53.24 58.42
CA THR A 313 -20.60 -53.64 57.98
C THR A 313 -20.83 -53.35 56.50
N TRP A 314 -19.98 -52.52 55.91
CA TRP A 314 -20.06 -52.05 54.53
C TRP A 314 -18.65 -51.87 53.98
N LEU A 315 -18.43 -52.28 52.73
CA LEU A 315 -17.16 -52.11 52.03
C LEU A 315 -17.35 -51.16 50.84
N TRP A 316 -16.43 -50.22 50.65
CA TRP A 316 -16.41 -49.36 49.47
C TRP A 316 -15.50 -49.96 48.40
N GLY A 317 -15.99 -50.03 47.17
CA GLY A 317 -15.22 -50.55 46.04
C GLY A 317 -15.97 -50.41 44.72
N GLY A 318 -15.40 -50.92 43.64
CA GLY A 318 -15.98 -50.87 42.31
C GLY A 318 -15.59 -52.09 41.49
N SER A 319 -16.41 -52.42 40.48
CA SER A 319 -16.08 -53.45 39.48
C SER A 319 -15.34 -52.89 38.27
N ASP A 320 -15.26 -51.57 38.15
CA ASP A 320 -14.54 -50.84 37.13
C ASP A 320 -13.79 -49.66 37.78
N GLY A 321 -12.89 -48.99 37.06
CA GLY A 321 -12.08 -47.89 37.60
C GLY A 321 -12.84 -46.57 37.81
N TYR A 322 -14.15 -46.53 37.59
CA TYR A 322 -14.95 -45.31 37.51
C TYR A 322 -16.14 -45.30 38.49
N ASN A 323 -16.88 -46.39 38.56
CA ASN A 323 -18.07 -46.58 39.38
C ASN A 323 -17.71 -47.24 40.71
N MET A 324 -17.92 -46.49 41.79
CA MET A 324 -17.64 -46.96 43.15
C MET A 324 -18.93 -47.00 43.96
N TYR A 325 -19.22 -48.15 44.55
CA TYR A 325 -20.42 -48.42 45.34
C TYR A 325 -20.07 -48.90 46.73
N VAL A 326 -21.09 -48.95 47.59
CA VAL A 326 -21.03 -49.53 48.92
C VAL A 326 -21.65 -50.92 48.87
N TYR A 327 -20.88 -51.95 49.22
CA TYR A 327 -21.29 -53.35 49.19
C TYR A 327 -21.42 -53.94 50.60
N ASN A 328 -22.36 -54.87 50.77
CA ASN A 328 -22.42 -55.69 51.98
C ASN A 328 -21.29 -56.75 51.92
N PRO A 329 -20.38 -56.82 52.90
CA PRO A 329 -19.25 -57.73 52.88
C PRO A 329 -19.64 -59.20 53.03
N ALA A 330 -20.88 -59.52 53.41
CA ALA A 330 -21.40 -60.89 53.33
C ALA A 330 -21.43 -61.44 51.88
N ASN A 331 -21.44 -60.55 50.87
CA ASN A 331 -21.42 -60.91 49.46
C ASN A 331 -19.99 -61.03 48.89
N PHE A 332 -18.96 -60.89 49.72
CA PHE A 332 -17.57 -60.98 49.27
C PHE A 332 -17.08 -62.43 49.33
N SER A 333 -16.86 -63.04 48.17
CA SER A 333 -16.23 -64.36 48.05
C SER A 333 -14.73 -64.22 47.76
N VAL A 334 -13.88 -64.73 48.66
CA VAL A 334 -12.44 -64.82 48.42
C VAL A 334 -12.15 -66.06 47.58
N ASN A 335 -11.67 -65.88 46.34
CA ASN A 335 -11.30 -66.99 45.47
C ASN A 335 -10.12 -67.82 46.02
N TRP A 336 -9.13 -67.14 46.62
CA TRP A 336 -7.98 -67.80 47.24
C TRP A 336 -7.48 -67.01 48.45
N ALA A 337 -7.29 -67.70 49.58
CA ALA A 337 -6.74 -67.13 50.80
C ALA A 337 -5.39 -67.79 51.09
N ASN A 338 -4.36 -66.99 51.34
CA ASN A 338 -3.01 -67.48 51.65
C ASN A 338 -2.94 -68.16 53.04
N SER A 339 -3.86 -67.81 53.94
CA SER A 339 -4.09 -68.50 55.21
C SER A 339 -5.53 -68.27 55.66
N ALA A 340 -6.11 -69.24 56.38
CA ALA A 340 -7.38 -69.12 57.08
C ALA A 340 -7.16 -69.60 58.51
N GLY A 341 -7.72 -68.89 59.50
CA GLY A 341 -7.55 -69.25 60.91
C GLY A 341 -8.13 -70.63 61.25
N ASN A 342 -9.32 -70.93 60.71
CA ASN A 342 -9.97 -72.23 60.80
C ASN A 342 -10.80 -72.49 59.53
N ALA A 343 -10.83 -73.74 59.07
CA ALA A 343 -11.73 -74.20 58.02
C ALA A 343 -12.58 -75.34 58.58
N ASN A 344 -13.90 -75.13 58.66
CA ASN A 344 -14.80 -76.14 59.23
C ASN A 344 -15.06 -77.32 58.27
N THR A 345 -14.76 -77.17 56.98
CA THR A 345 -14.88 -78.22 55.97
C THR A 345 -13.65 -78.26 55.07
N VAL A 346 -13.23 -79.46 54.65
CA VAL A 346 -12.16 -79.67 53.65
C VAL A 346 -12.80 -80.40 52.47
N GLY A 347 -12.85 -79.76 51.30
CA GLY A 347 -13.51 -80.34 50.12
C GLY A 347 -15.00 -80.64 50.33
N GLY A 348 -15.68 -79.88 51.19
CA GLY A 348 -17.07 -80.10 51.56
C GLY A 348 -17.30 -81.16 52.65
N TRP A 349 -16.27 -81.83 53.14
CA TRP A 349 -16.38 -82.81 54.21
C TRP A 349 -16.18 -82.15 55.56
N SER A 350 -17.11 -82.36 56.50
CA SER A 350 -16.94 -81.92 57.87
C SER A 350 -15.92 -82.79 58.61
N GLN A 351 -15.36 -82.28 59.70
CA GLN A 351 -14.48 -83.06 60.58
C GLN A 351 -15.18 -84.35 61.06
N ALA A 352 -16.47 -84.28 61.37
CA ALA A 352 -17.27 -85.45 61.75
C ALA A 352 -17.33 -86.47 60.61
N THR A 353 -17.59 -86.02 59.38
CA THR A 353 -17.64 -86.89 58.19
C THR A 353 -16.30 -87.59 57.94
N ILE A 354 -15.18 -86.88 58.09
CA ILE A 354 -13.85 -87.48 57.92
C ILE A 354 -13.58 -88.53 59.02
N ALA A 355 -13.90 -88.21 60.28
CA ALA A 355 -13.73 -89.12 61.40
C ALA A 355 -14.56 -90.41 61.22
N ASP A 356 -15.82 -90.27 60.80
CA ASP A 356 -16.69 -91.41 60.51
C ASP A 356 -16.11 -92.29 59.40
N GLN A 357 -15.60 -91.68 58.33
CA GLN A 357 -15.00 -92.41 57.21
C GLN A 357 -13.72 -93.15 57.60
N LEU A 358 -12.94 -92.64 58.56
CA LEU A 358 -11.80 -93.35 59.12
C LEU A 358 -12.22 -94.58 59.92
N ASN A 359 -13.33 -94.49 60.66
CA ASN A 359 -13.82 -95.58 61.50
C ASN A 359 -14.36 -96.81 60.71
N TRP A 360 -14.62 -96.64 59.41
CA TRP A 360 -15.03 -97.72 58.51
C TRP A 360 -13.89 -98.33 57.69
N ARG A 361 -12.66 -97.82 57.82
CA ARG A 361 -11.49 -98.35 57.11
C ARG A 361 -10.80 -99.44 57.94
N VAL A 362 -10.11 -100.36 57.27
CA VAL A 362 -9.20 -101.29 57.94
C VAL A 362 -8.05 -100.48 58.52
N SER A 363 -7.86 -100.54 59.83
CA SER A 363 -6.78 -99.82 60.51
C SER A 363 -5.66 -100.73 61.00
N ASP A 364 -5.89 -102.05 61.06
CA ASP A 364 -4.88 -103.03 61.48
C ASP A 364 -5.14 -104.38 60.80
N THR A 365 -4.08 -105.15 60.55
CA THR A 365 -4.12 -106.51 60.02
C THR A 365 -3.10 -107.39 60.75
N ARG A 366 -3.52 -108.59 61.18
CA ARG A 366 -2.68 -109.50 61.97
C ARG A 366 -2.99 -110.95 61.67
N PHE A 367 -2.03 -111.84 61.91
CA PHE A 367 -2.25 -113.28 61.95
C PHE A 367 -2.56 -113.72 63.39
N ALA A 368 -3.79 -114.16 63.63
CA ALA A 368 -4.29 -114.54 64.95
C ALA A 368 -5.04 -115.89 64.90
N GLY A 369 -5.21 -116.51 66.07
CA GLY A 369 -5.56 -117.93 66.17
C GLY A 369 -4.37 -118.82 65.81
N TYR A 370 -4.09 -119.84 66.61
CA TYR A 370 -3.03 -120.80 66.33
C TYR A 370 -3.64 -122.18 66.33
N ILE A 371 -3.54 -122.87 65.20
CA ILE A 371 -3.96 -124.26 65.07
C ILE A 371 -2.77 -125.02 64.51
N GLU A 372 -2.36 -126.05 65.25
CA GLU A 372 -1.28 -126.93 64.87
C GLU A 372 -1.82 -128.30 64.52
N HIS A 373 -1.37 -128.84 63.39
CA HIS A 373 -1.67 -130.21 63.00
C HIS A 373 -0.40 -130.97 62.61
N PRO A 374 -0.15 -132.14 63.22
CA PRO A 374 0.91 -133.04 62.77
C PRO A 374 0.51 -133.72 61.44
N SER A 375 1.43 -133.77 60.49
CA SER A 375 1.30 -134.49 59.23
C SER A 375 1.17 -136.00 59.47
N THR A 376 0.32 -136.69 58.73
CA THR A 376 0.20 -138.16 58.83
C THR A 376 1.23 -138.85 57.94
N THR A 377 1.73 -140.02 58.35
CA THR A 377 2.85 -140.73 57.69
C THR A 377 2.56 -141.08 56.22
N LYS A 378 1.28 -141.21 55.82
CA LYS A 378 0.81 -141.36 54.43
C LYS A 378 -0.64 -140.86 54.24
N GLY A 379 -0.88 -139.55 54.39
CA GLY A 379 -2.21 -138.96 54.15
C GLY A 379 -2.15 -137.48 53.76
N VAL A 380 -3.28 -136.94 53.29
CA VAL A 380 -3.44 -135.51 52.97
C VAL A 380 -4.19 -134.85 54.12
N TRP A 381 -3.63 -133.76 54.67
CA TRP A 381 -4.36 -132.87 55.58
C TRP A 381 -4.79 -131.62 54.82
N GLN A 382 -6.04 -131.19 55.04
CA GLN A 382 -6.60 -129.98 54.45
C GLN A 382 -7.09 -129.08 55.57
N GLN A 383 -6.57 -127.85 55.63
CA GLN A 383 -7.14 -126.80 56.47
C GLN A 383 -8.29 -126.11 55.74
N SER A 384 -9.28 -125.63 56.50
CA SER A 384 -10.30 -124.73 55.95
C SER A 384 -9.66 -123.55 55.23
N SER A 385 -10.20 -123.18 54.07
CA SER A 385 -9.79 -122.00 53.31
C SER A 385 -9.82 -120.75 54.20
N GLY A 386 -8.79 -119.91 54.11
CA GLY A 386 -8.66 -118.69 54.94
C GLY A 386 -7.65 -118.79 56.09
N TYR A 387 -6.95 -119.93 56.25
CA TYR A 387 -5.77 -120.02 57.11
C TYR A 387 -4.50 -120.09 56.26
N VAL A 388 -3.41 -119.50 56.76
CA VAL A 388 -2.10 -119.59 56.13
C VAL A 388 -1.13 -120.34 57.02
N VAL A 389 -0.19 -121.06 56.40
CA VAL A 389 0.91 -121.71 57.13
C VAL A 389 1.87 -120.61 57.58
N THR A 390 2.15 -120.59 58.88
CA THR A 390 3.04 -119.61 59.53
C THR A 390 4.28 -120.25 60.15
N GLY A 391 4.33 -121.59 60.22
CA GLY A 391 5.48 -122.33 60.70
C GLY A 391 5.40 -123.78 60.28
N ILE A 392 6.56 -124.37 60.03
CA ILE A 392 6.73 -125.79 59.73
C ILE A 392 7.88 -126.27 60.61
N TYR A 393 7.67 -127.32 61.36
CA TYR A 393 8.73 -127.92 62.16
C TYR A 393 8.57 -129.43 62.26
N ARG A 394 9.67 -130.13 62.50
CA ARG A 394 9.70 -131.59 62.55
C ARG A 394 9.26 -132.06 63.93
N VAL A 395 8.28 -132.96 64.00
CA VAL A 395 7.76 -133.49 65.28
C VAL A 395 8.46 -134.79 65.63
N ASP A 396 8.76 -135.61 64.62
CA ASP A 396 9.54 -136.84 64.76
C ASP A 396 10.27 -137.18 63.44
N ASN A 397 10.84 -138.38 63.36
CA ASN A 397 11.65 -138.77 62.20
C ASN A 397 10.86 -138.81 60.88
N ASP A 398 9.54 -138.98 60.90
CA ASP A 398 8.75 -139.17 59.67
C ASP A 398 7.61 -138.14 59.51
N ARG A 399 7.42 -137.22 60.47
CA ARG A 399 6.30 -136.25 60.46
C ARG A 399 6.74 -134.81 60.74
N TYR A 400 6.09 -133.89 60.02
CA TYR A 400 6.18 -132.44 60.23
C TYR A 400 4.86 -131.90 60.80
N ALA A 401 4.90 -130.92 61.70
CA ALA A 401 3.74 -130.14 62.10
C ALA A 401 3.70 -128.84 61.31
N PHE A 402 2.50 -128.45 60.91
CA PHE A 402 2.22 -127.18 60.25
C PHE A 402 1.43 -126.30 61.21
N GLY A 403 2.02 -125.18 61.64
CA GLY A 403 1.36 -124.16 62.43
C GLY A 403 0.63 -123.19 61.52
N THR A 404 -0.69 -123.17 61.54
CA THR A 404 -1.50 -122.26 60.74
C THR A 404 -2.13 -121.16 61.57
N ARG A 405 -2.31 -119.97 60.98
CA ARG A 405 -3.00 -118.84 61.61
C ARG A 405 -3.99 -118.20 60.64
N GLN A 406 -5.05 -117.60 61.18
CA GLN A 406 -6.03 -116.88 60.39
C GLN A 406 -5.55 -115.43 60.19
N PRO A 407 -5.43 -114.92 58.95
CA PRO A 407 -5.31 -113.49 58.74
C PRO A 407 -6.61 -112.82 59.18
N GLN A 408 -6.48 -111.77 59.98
CA GLN A 408 -7.59 -110.98 60.51
C GLN A 408 -7.37 -109.52 60.19
N ILE A 409 -8.47 -108.80 60.01
CA ILE A 409 -8.52 -107.35 59.83
C ILE A 409 -9.27 -106.72 61.00
N TYR A 410 -8.87 -105.51 61.36
CA TYR A 410 -9.58 -104.69 62.32
C TYR A 410 -10.14 -103.45 61.63
N ILE A 411 -11.43 -103.23 61.80
CA ILE A 411 -12.12 -102.00 61.41
C ILE A 411 -12.71 -101.40 62.69
N PRO A 412 -12.43 -100.15 63.05
CA PRO A 412 -12.82 -99.58 64.35
C PRO A 412 -14.30 -99.76 64.73
N ASN A 413 -15.24 -99.49 63.81
CA ASN A 413 -16.68 -99.63 64.06
C ASN A 413 -17.17 -101.09 64.19
N VAL A 414 -16.30 -102.05 63.91
CA VAL A 414 -16.65 -103.39 63.45
C VAL A 414 -15.83 -104.43 64.23
N GLY A 415 -14.67 -104.09 64.80
CA GLY A 415 -13.82 -104.99 65.56
C GLY A 415 -12.96 -105.92 64.69
N TRP A 416 -12.30 -106.89 65.33
CA TRP A 416 -11.48 -107.91 64.67
C TRP A 416 -12.34 -108.93 63.95
N ARG A 417 -12.00 -109.24 62.69
CA ARG A 417 -12.73 -110.19 61.84
C ARG A 417 -11.77 -110.98 60.97
N ALA A 418 -12.18 -112.20 60.61
CA ALA A 418 -11.48 -113.01 59.64
C ALA A 418 -11.37 -112.31 58.28
N LEU A 419 -10.17 -112.29 57.69
CA LEU A 419 -9.98 -111.83 56.33
C LEU A 419 -10.48 -112.92 55.37
N GLY A 420 -11.54 -112.62 54.61
CA GLY A 420 -12.08 -113.53 53.59
C GLY A 420 -13.16 -114.51 54.05
N ALA A 421 -13.71 -114.34 55.26
CA ALA A 421 -14.97 -115.00 55.62
C ALA A 421 -16.13 -114.22 54.99
N TRP A 422 -16.80 -114.84 54.01
CA TRP A 422 -18.10 -114.39 53.50
C TRP A 422 -19.20 -115.27 54.07
#